data_AF-A0A849R470-F1
#
_entry.id   AF-A0A849R470-F1
#
_cell.length_a   1.000
_cell.length_b   1.000
_cell.length_c   1.000
_cell.angle_alpha   90.00
_cell.angle_beta   90.00
_cell.angle_gamma   90.00
#
_symmetry.space_group_name_H-M   'P 1'
#
loop_
_entity.id
_entity.type
_entity.pdbx_description
1 polymer ?
#
loop_
_entity_poly.entity_id
_entity_poly.type
_entity_poly.pdbx_seq_one_letter_code
_entity_poly.pdbx_strand_id
1 'polypeptide(L)' 'NGFTFDIDQFRKGNLLRGLDDIGLTLKHVDKISAYEERHKKTFPWLWQSV' A
#
# COMPACT_ATOMS: atom_id res chain seq x y z
N ASN A 1 -18.01 1.72 36.51
CA ASN A 1 -17.06 2.36 35.58
C ASN A 1 -16.69 1.38 34.48
N GLY A 2 -17.37 1.43 33.35
CA GLY A 2 -17.02 0.64 32.17
C GLY A 2 -17.59 1.33 30.94
N PHE A 3 -16.76 1.53 29.92
CA PHE A 3 -17.17 2.00 28.61
C PHE A 3 -16.75 0.96 27.58
N THR A 4 -17.63 0.68 26.62
CA THR A 4 -17.32 -0.25 25.53
C THR A 4 -16.50 0.50 24.48
N PHE A 5 -15.34 -0.05 24.14
CA PHE A 5 -14.50 0.43 23.05
C PHE A 5 -14.62 -0.56 21.89
N ASP A 6 -15.48 -0.22 20.93
CA ASP A 6 -15.64 -0.99 19.71
C ASP A 6 -14.80 -0.38 18.58
N ILE A 7 -14.16 -1.23 17.79
CA ILE A 7 -13.36 -0.83 16.64
C ILE A 7 -13.68 -1.75 15.47
N ASP A 8 -13.74 -1.14 14.29
CA ASP A 8 -13.86 -1.87 13.04
C ASP A 8 -12.79 -2.97 12.92
N GLN A 9 -13.17 -4.14 12.41
CA GLN A 9 -12.31 -5.32 12.35
C GLN A 9 -11.08 -5.09 11.47
N PHE A 10 -11.22 -4.35 10.38
CA PHE A 10 -10.09 -4.03 9.50
C PHE A 10 -9.09 -3.12 10.22
N ARG A 11 -9.59 -2.06 10.89
CA ARG A 11 -8.75 -1.17 11.70
C ARG A 11 -8.04 -1.91 12.84
N LYS A 12 -8.73 -2.82 13.53
CA LYS A 12 -8.11 -3.72 14.53
C LYS A 12 -6.98 -4.53 13.92
N GLY A 13 -7.22 -5.11 12.74
CA GLY A 13 -6.22 -5.90 12.01
C GLY A 13 -5.01 -5.08 11.56
N ASN A 14 -5.18 -3.79 11.28
CA ASN A 14 -4.08 -2.89 10.96
C ASN A 14 -3.28 -2.54 12.22
N LEU A 15 -3.95 -2.15 13.31
CA LEU A 15 -3.30 -1.84 14.59
C LEU A 15 -2.48 -3.01 15.12
N LEU A 16 -3.03 -4.24 15.09
CA LEU A 16 -2.33 -5.44 15.56
C LEU A 16 -1.10 -5.79 14.71
N ARG A 17 -1.08 -5.42 13.43
CA ARG A 17 0.04 -5.68 12.52
C ARG A 17 0.97 -4.49 12.34
N GLY A 18 0.68 -3.35 12.98
CA GLY A 18 1.43 -2.10 12.81
C GLY A 18 1.34 -1.53 11.40
N LEU A 19 0.22 -1.74 10.70
CA LEU A 19 0.01 -1.27 9.33
C LEU A 19 -0.60 0.13 9.33
N ASP A 20 0.05 1.05 8.63
CA ASP A 20 -0.49 2.33 8.19
C ASP A 20 -0.86 2.27 6.69
N ASP A 21 -1.27 3.40 6.12
CA ASP A 21 -1.66 3.47 4.72
C ASP A 21 -0.49 3.17 3.75
N ILE A 22 0.74 3.50 4.16
CA ILE A 22 1.95 3.16 3.40
C ILE A 22 2.19 1.65 3.44
N GLY A 23 2.14 1.04 4.63
CA GLY A 23 2.29 -0.40 4.82
C GLY A 23 1.20 -1.20 4.10
N LEU A 24 -0.03 -0.68 4.05
CA LEU A 24 -1.10 -1.26 3.23
C LEU A 24 -0.78 -1.18 1.73
N THR A 25 -0.22 -0.06 1.27
CA THR A 25 0.20 0.11 -0.13
C THR A 25 1.37 -0.82 -0.49
N LEU A 26 2.35 -0.96 0.41
CA LEU A 26 3.53 -1.81 0.20
C LEU A 26 3.22 -3.30 0.10
N LYS A 27 2.06 -3.76 0.58
CA LYS A 27 1.56 -5.13 0.30
C LYS A 27 1.36 -5.41 -1.19
N HIS A 28 1.37 -4.39 -2.03
CA HIS A 28 1.21 -4.50 -3.47
C HIS A 28 2.49 -4.19 -4.24
N VAL A 29 3.66 -4.18 -3.58
CA VAL A 29 4.96 -3.86 -4.21
C VAL A 29 5.20 -4.61 -5.51
N ASP A 30 4.95 -5.93 -5.57
CA ASP A 30 5.17 -6.72 -6.79
C ASP A 30 4.28 -6.25 -7.96
N LYS A 31 3.04 -5.87 -7.66
CA LYS A 31 2.10 -5.35 -8.67
C LYS A 31 2.51 -3.97 -9.14
N ILE A 32 2.97 -3.12 -8.23
CA ILE A 32 3.48 -1.78 -8.52
C ILE A 32 4.71 -1.91 -9.43
N SER A 33 5.70 -2.72 -9.05
CA SER A 33 6.90 -2.95 -9.86
C SER A 33 6.58 -3.54 -11.23
N ALA A 34 5.69 -4.53 -11.32
CA ALA A 34 5.28 -5.09 -12.61
C ALA A 34 4.55 -4.07 -13.50
N TYR A 35 3.75 -3.19 -12.90
CA TYR A 35 3.13 -2.08 -13.62
C TYR A 35 4.20 -1.10 -14.14
N GLU A 36 5.12 -0.67 -13.28
CA GLU A 36 6.17 0.29 -13.63
C GLU A 36 7.09 -0.22 -14.74
N GLU A 37 7.50 -1.48 -14.69
CA GLU A 37 8.33 -2.09 -15.74
C GLU A 37 7.63 -2.15 -17.09
N ARG A 38 6.33 -2.44 -17.11
CA ARG A 38 5.54 -2.34 -18.34
C ARG A 38 5.42 -0.89 -18.80
N HIS A 39 5.17 0.03 -17.87
CA HIS A 39 4.99 1.45 -18.15
C HIS A 39 6.26 2.08 -18.74
N LYS A 40 7.44 1.71 -18.24
CA LYS A 40 8.75 2.10 -18.79
C LYS A 40 8.91 1.70 -20.25
N LYS A 41 8.50 0.48 -20.59
CA LYS A 41 8.56 -0.04 -21.98
C LYS A 41 7.56 0.66 -22.90
N THR A 42 6.35 0.93 -22.40
CA THR A 42 5.29 1.56 -23.21
C THR A 42 5.52 3.05 -23.42
N PHE A 43 6.07 3.75 -22.43
CA PHE A 43 6.27 5.20 -22.47
C PHE A 43 7.73 5.60 -22.21
N PRO A 44 8.70 5.18 -23.04
CA PRO A 44 10.12 5.41 -22.74
C PRO A 44 10.48 6.88 -22.49
N TRP A 45 9.84 7.81 -23.21
CA TRP A 45 10.06 9.26 -23.06
C TRP A 45 9.68 9.82 -21.69
N LEU A 46 8.79 9.18 -20.94
CA LEU A 46 8.40 9.62 -19.60
C LEU A 46 9.46 9.24 -18.54
N TRP A 47 10.33 8.29 -18.85
CA TRP A 47 11.33 7.75 -17.92
C TRP A 47 12.77 8.16 -18.29
N GLN A 48 12.95 8.97 -19.34
CA GLN A 48 14.24 9.47 -19.81
C GLN A 48 14.75 10.70 -19.02
N SER A 49 14.60 10.68 -17.70
CA SER A 49 15.09 11.75 -16.83
C SER A 49 15.76 11.16 -15.59
N VAL A 50 16.89 10.50 -15.83
CA VAL A 50 17.99 10.31 -14.88
C VAL A 50 19.29 10.21 -15.65
#